data_AF-A0A0B8P690-F1
#
_entry.id   AF-A0A0B8P690-F1
#
_cell.length_a   1.000
_cell.length_b   1.000
_cell.length_c   1.000
_cell.angle_alpha   90.00
_cell.angle_beta   90.00
_cell.angle_gamma   90.00
#
_symmetry.space_group_name_H-M   'P 1'
#
loop_
_entity.id
_entity.type
_entity.pdbx_description
1 polymer ?
#
loop_
_entity_poly.entity_id
_entity_poly.type
_entity_poly.pdbx_seq_one_letter_code
_entity_poly.pdbx_strand_id
1 'polypeptide(L)' 'MVTETPEALYYQSIDKRLEASGCADPFTKSQFGYLIPKGEQRLLNTVNFMMDEMKLKGVEEDLMEKNALK' A
#
# COMPACT_ATOMS: atom_id res chain seq x y z
N MET A 1 6.94 -2.78 -18.42
CA MET A 1 6.46 -1.52 -17.81
C MET A 1 7.11 -1.41 -16.46
N VAL A 2 7.64 -0.26 -16.09
CA VAL A 2 8.10 0.00 -14.72
C VAL A 2 6.94 0.66 -13.99
N THR A 3 6.49 0.06 -12.90
CA THR A 3 5.37 0.60 -12.10
C THR A 3 5.58 0.31 -10.61
N GLU A 4 4.69 0.84 -9.78
CA GLU A 4 4.67 0.66 -8.33
C GLU A 4 4.47 -0.82 -7.96
N THR A 5 5.13 -1.26 -6.90
CA THR A 5 5.10 -2.65 -6.40
C THR A 5 3.69 -3.22 -6.21
N PRO A 6 2.71 -2.54 -5.57
CA PRO A 6 1.38 -3.12 -5.40
C PRO A 6 0.63 -3.30 -6.72
N GLU A 7 0.84 -2.41 -7.69
CA GLU A 7 0.20 -2.53 -9.00
C GLU A 7 0.80 -3.70 -9.80
N ALA A 8 2.13 -3.88 -9.73
CA ALA A 8 2.80 -5.01 -10.36
C ALA A 8 2.32 -6.36 -9.80
N LEU A 9 2.16 -6.47 -8.48
CA LEU A 9 1.62 -7.66 -7.82
C LEU A 9 0.18 -7.96 -8.25
N TYR A 10 -0.65 -6.93 -8.38
CA TYR A 10 -2.02 -7.06 -8.87
C TYR A 10 -2.07 -7.59 -10.32
N TYR A 11 -1.21 -7.11 -11.21
CA TYR A 11 -1.19 -7.61 -12.58
C TYR A 11 -0.74 -9.07 -12.67
N GLN A 12 0.21 -9.49 -11.84
CA GLN A 12 0.61 -10.89 -11.75
C GLN A 12 -0.52 -11.78 -11.21
N SER A 13 -1.37 -11.28 -10.30
CA SER A 13 -2.49 -12.06 -9.78
C SER A 13 -3.62 -12.25 -10.80
N ILE A 14 -3.81 -11.29 -11.72
CA ILE A 14 -4.82 -11.37 -12.79
C ILE A 14 -4.34 -12.19 -13.99
N ASP A 15 -3.11 -12.00 -14.46
CA ASP A 15 -2.55 -12.69 -15.62
C ASP A 15 -1.25 -13.40 -15.26
N LYS A 16 -1.29 -14.74 -15.29
CA LYS A 16 -0.14 -15.63 -14.99
C LYS A 16 1.03 -15.49 -15.96
N ARG A 17 0.84 -14.80 -17.10
CA ARG A 17 1.91 -14.51 -18.06
C ARG A 17 2.76 -13.30 -17.64
N LEU A 18 2.25 -12.49 -16.70
CA LEU A 18 2.94 -11.31 -16.19
C LEU A 18 3.68 -11.67 -14.90
N GLU A 19 4.93 -11.24 -14.80
CA GLU A 19 5.77 -11.46 -13.63
C GLU A 19 6.13 -10.12 -13.00
N ALA A 20 5.85 -9.98 -11.70
CA ALA A 20 6.24 -8.81 -10.91
C ALA A 20 7.71 -8.93 -10.49
N SER A 21 8.62 -8.79 -11.45
CA SER A 21 10.07 -8.83 -11.22
C SER A 21 10.54 -7.62 -10.38
N GLY A 22 11.43 -7.86 -9.41
CA GLY A 22 12.01 -6.78 -8.58
C GLY A 22 11.15 -6.32 -7.40
N CYS A 23 10.03 -7.00 -7.09
CA CYS A 23 9.22 -6.64 -5.91
C CYS A 23 9.95 -6.87 -4.57
N ALA A 24 10.91 -7.80 -4.52
CA ALA A 24 11.70 -8.07 -3.32
C ALA A 24 12.77 -7.00 -3.04
N ASP A 25 13.23 -6.29 -4.07
CA ASP A 25 14.22 -5.21 -3.97
C ASP A 25 13.82 -4.03 -4.87
N PRO A 26 12.83 -3.22 -4.43
CA PRO A 26 12.33 -2.12 -5.24
C PRO A 26 13.37 -0.99 -5.32
N PHE A 27 13.49 -0.38 -6.51
CA PHE A 27 14.39 0.76 -6.76
C PHE A 27 14.12 1.96 -5.85
N THR A 28 12.86 2.19 -5.47
CA THR A 28 12.42 3.30 -4.62
C THR A 28 11.57 2.80 -3.48
N LYS A 29 11.86 3.27 -2.26
CA LYS A 29 11.11 2.93 -1.04
C LYS A 29 10.10 4.04 -0.73
N SER A 30 8.99 4.02 -1.46
CA SER A 30 7.91 5.01 -1.32
C SER A 30 6.74 4.42 -0.53
N GLN A 31 5.89 5.28 0.05
CA GLN A 31 4.70 4.89 0.81
C GLN A 31 3.50 5.73 0.36
N PHE A 32 2.31 5.11 0.29
CA PHE A 32 1.07 5.84 0.07
C PHE A 32 0.63 6.57 1.34
N GLY A 33 0.08 7.78 1.17
CA GLY A 33 -0.43 8.59 2.27
C GLY A 33 -1.69 9.34 1.89
N TYR A 34 -2.48 9.71 2.89
CA TYR A 34 -3.67 10.54 2.70
C TYR A 34 -3.29 12.02 2.73
N LEU A 35 -3.64 12.75 1.67
CA LEU A 35 -3.43 14.18 1.61
C LEU A 35 -4.54 14.91 2.37
N ILE A 36 -4.16 15.74 3.34
CA ILE A 36 -5.10 16.50 4.18
C ILE A 36 -4.92 18.00 3.90
N PRO A 37 -6.01 18.78 3.84
CA PRO A 37 -5.95 20.22 3.61
C PRO A 37 -5.08 20.95 4.65
N LYS A 38 -4.34 21.96 4.19
CA LYS A 38 -3.50 22.77 5.06
C LYS A 38 -4.36 23.52 6.08
N GLY A 39 -3.95 23.49 7.35
CA GLY A 39 -4.63 24.15 8.47
C GLY A 39 -5.43 23.20 9.37
N GLU A 40 -5.74 22.01 8.89
CA GLU A 40 -6.54 21.02 9.62
C GLU A 40 -5.66 20.03 10.41
N GLN A 41 -4.93 20.54 11.41
CA GLN A 41 -3.99 19.72 12.19
C GLN A 41 -4.70 18.64 13.02
N ARG A 42 -5.94 18.91 13.47
CA ARG A 42 -6.73 17.93 14.23
C ARG A 42 -7.09 16.73 13.36
N LEU A 43 -7.55 16.97 12.13
CA LEU A 43 -7.88 15.91 11.18
C LEU A 43 -6.64 15.11 10.80
N LEU A 44 -5.51 15.78 10.55
CA LEU A 44 -4.22 15.13 10.28
C LEU A 44 -3.86 14.14 11.39
N ASN A 45 -3.92 14.58 12.65
CA ASN A 45 -3.56 13.75 13.78
C ASN A 45 -4.55 12.58 13.97
N THR A 46 -5.85 12.81 13.76
CA THR A 46 -6.86 11.75 13.85
C THR A 46 -6.64 10.67 12.80
N VAL A 47 -6.39 11.06 11.54
CA VAL A 47 -6.14 10.10 10.46
C VAL A 47 -4.86 9.33 10.72
N ASN A 48 -3.78 10.00 11.12
CA ASN A 48 -2.53 9.30 11.47
C ASN A 48 -2.73 8.29 12.61
N PHE A 49 -3.46 8.67 13.67
CA PHE A 49 -3.76 7.77 14.78
C PHE A 49 -4.57 6.54 14.33
N MET A 50 -5.59 6.75 13.49
CA MET A 50 -6.37 5.64 12.94
C MET A 50 -5.51 4.72 12.07
N MET A 51 -4.61 5.26 11.25
CA MET A 51 -3.71 4.47 10.42
C MET A 51 -2.73 3.64 11.27
N ASP A 52 -2.17 4.23 12.33
CA ASP A 52 -1.30 3.50 13.25
C ASP A 52 -2.06 2.39 14.00
N GLU A 53 -3.31 2.63 14.38
CA GLU A 53 -4.17 1.62 14.98
C GLU A 53 -4.49 0.47 14.01
N MET A 54 -4.74 0.78 12.73
CA MET A 54 -4.98 -0.23 11.69
C MET A 54 -3.74 -1.09 11.43
N LYS A 55 -2.55 -0.48 11.43
CA LYS A 55 -1.26 -1.19 11.37
C LYS A 55 -1.07 -2.13 12.55
N LEU A 56 -1.33 -1.65 13.77
CA LEU A 56 -1.20 -2.46 14.99
C LEU A 56 -2.16 -3.64 15.02
N LYS A 57 -3.37 -3.48 14.45
CA LYS A 57 -4.36 -4.56 14.36
C LYS A 57 -4.09 -5.55 13.23
N GLY A 58 -3.10 -5.32 12.37
CA GLY A 58 -2.81 -6.18 11.22
C GLY A 58 -3.86 -6.08 10.10
N VAL A 59 -4.75 -5.08 10.13
CA VAL A 59 -5.81 -4.92 9.13
C VAL A 59 -5.22 -4.70 7.72
N GLU A 60 -4.03 -4.11 7.65
CA GLU A 60 -3.30 -3.97 6.38
C GLU A 60 -2.96 -5.33 5.76
N GLU A 61 -2.58 -6.33 6.56
CA GLU A 61 -2.26 -7.67 6.07
C GLU A 61 -3.51 -8.39 5.56
N ASP A 62 -4.62 -8.31 6.33
CA ASP A 62 -5.92 -8.83 5.92
C ASP A 62 -6.39 -8.20 4.59
N LEU A 63 -6.13 -6.92 4.40
CA LEU A 63 -6.50 -6.21 3.18
C LEU A 63 -5.64 -6.64 1.99
N MET A 64 -4.34 -6.89 2.20
CA MET A 64 -3.44 -7.39 1.17
C MET A 64 -3.81 -8.81 0.74
N GLU A 65 -4.11 -9.69 1.70
CA GLU A 65 -4.54 -11.07 1.44
C GLU A 65 -5.85 -11.11 0.65
N LYS A 66 -6.85 -10.32 1.05
CA LYS A 66 -8.13 -10.22 0.34
C LYS A 66 -8.00 -9.73 -1.10
N ASN A 67 -7.01 -8.89 -1.39
CA ASN A 67 -6.77 -8.35 -2.74
C ASN A 67 -5.74 -9.16 -3.53
N ALA A 68 -5.36 -10.35 -3.05
CA ALA A 68 -4.39 -11.24 -3.70
C ALA A 68 -3.04 -10.55 -4.00
N LEU A 69 -2.61 -9.67 -3.09
CA LEU A 69 -1.33 -8.96 -3.17
C LEU A 69 -0.22 -9.67 -2.35
N LYS A 70 -0.55 -10.76 -1.65
CA LYS A 70 0.35 -11.55 -0.80
C LYS A 70 0.03 -13.04 -0.94
#